data_AF-A0A356VUM1-F1
#
_entry.id   AF-A0A356VUM1-F1
#
_cell.length_a   1.000
_cell.length_b   1.000
_cell.length_c   1.000
_cell.angle_alpha   90.00
_cell.angle_beta   90.00
_cell.angle_gamma   90.00
#
_symmetry.space_group_name_H-M   'P 1'
#
loop_
_entity.id
_entity.type
_entity.pdbx_description
1 polymer ?
#
loop_
_entity_poly.entity_id
_entity_poly.type
_entity_poly.pdbx_seq_one_letter_code
_entity_poly.pdbx_strand_id
1 'polypeptide(L)' 'MNTNPVIEINNLTFSRGNRVIFDKLNLSIPAGKITAIMGPSGTGKTT' A
#
# COMPACT_ATOMS: atom_id res chain seq x y z
N MET A 1 -2.62 25.25 -0.08
CA MET A 1 -2.78 24.02 -0.89
C MET A 1 -3.04 22.88 0.08
N ASN A 2 -4.10 22.09 -0.10
CA ASN A 2 -4.39 20.98 0.81
C ASN A 2 -3.30 19.91 0.62
N THR A 3 -2.47 19.68 1.63
CA THR A 3 -1.37 18.69 1.60
C THR A 3 -1.81 17.30 2.03
N ASN A 4 -3.09 17.10 2.31
CA ASN A 4 -3.60 15.84 2.82
C ASN A 4 -3.48 14.74 1.74
N PRO A 5 -3.07 13.52 2.14
CA PRO A 5 -3.05 12.40 1.23
C PRO A 5 -4.45 12.08 0.73
N VAL A 6 -4.55 11.68 -0.53
CA VAL A 6 -5.80 11.21 -1.14
C VAL A 6 -6.10 9.76 -0.73
N ILE A 7 -5.06 8.98 -0.44
CA ILE A 7 -5.18 7.63 0.10
C ILE A 7 -4.24 7.51 1.30
N GLU A 8 -4.76 7.00 2.41
CA GLU A 8 -4.00 6.72 3.62
C GLU A 8 -4.32 5.31 4.11
N ILE A 9 -3.27 4.52 4.32
CA ILE A 9 -3.34 3.14 4.79
C ILE A 9 -2.53 3.09 6.09
N ASN A 10 -3.16 2.63 7.16
CA ASN A 10 -2.56 2.54 8.48
C ASN A 10 -2.62 1.10 8.98
N ASN A 11 -1.46 0.51 9.27
CA ASN A 11 -1.27 -0.82 9.82
C ASN A 11 -2.03 -1.96 9.09
N LEU A 12 -2.03 -1.93 7.75
CA LEU A 12 -2.67 -2.97 6.95
C LEU A 12 -1.92 -4.29 7.05
N THR A 13 -2.58 -5.30 7.61
CA THR A 13 -2.15 -6.69 7.51
C THR A 13 -3.10 -7.43 6.57
N PHE A 14 -2.55 -8.06 5.53
CA PHE A 14 -3.30 -8.84 4.55
C PHE A 14 -2.68 -10.22 4.39
N SER A 15 -3.51 -11.25 4.44
CA SER A 15 -3.09 -12.64 4.27
C SER A 15 -3.93 -13.33 3.20
N ARG A 16 -3.30 -14.23 2.45
CA ARG A 16 -3.97 -15.12 1.50
C ARG A 16 -3.73 -16.56 1.93
N GLY A 17 -4.79 -17.20 2.46
CA GLY A 17 -4.64 -18.48 3.15
C GLY A 17 -3.72 -18.33 4.35
N ASN A 18 -2.74 -19.24 4.49
CA ASN A 18 -1.80 -19.24 5.61
C ASN A 18 -0.59 -18.30 5.40
N ARG A 19 -0.52 -17.58 4.27
CA ARG A 19 0.59 -16.69 3.95
C ARG A 19 0.21 -15.23 4.21
N VAL A 20 0.95 -14.59 5.12
CA VAL A 20 0.93 -13.14 5.29
C VAL A 20 1.63 -12.49 4.10
N ILE A 21 0.94 -11.60 3.39
CA ILE A 21 1.47 -10.86 2.23
C ILE A 21 1.90 -9.45 2.66
N PHE A 22 1.06 -8.77 3.44
CA PHE A 22 1.39 -7.50 4.09
C PHE A 22 1.27 -7.67 5.59
N ASP A 23 2.23 -7.14 6.35
CA ASP A 23 2.17 -7.10 7.80
C ASP A 23 2.38 -5.65 8.26
N LYS A 24 1.32 -5.05 8.83
CA LYS A 24 1.28 -3.67 9.34
C LYS A 24 1.83 -2.63 8.34
N LEU A 25 1.44 -2.76 7.07
CA LEU A 25 1.82 -1.80 6.03
C LEU A 25 1.20 -0.42 6.31
N ASN A 26 2.04 0.61 6.26
CA ASN A 26 1.63 2.02 6.30
C ASN A 26 1.98 2.66 4.95
N LEU A 27 1.00 3.30 4.29
CA LEU A 27 1.19 3.93 2.99
C LEU A 27 0.37 5.23 2.91
N SER A 28 0.96 6.26 2.34
CA SER A 28 0.32 7.55 2.11
C SER A 28 0.53 7.96 0.65
N ILE A 29 -0.55 8.22 -0.07
CA ILE A 29 -0.53 8.64 -1.47
C ILE A 29 -1.00 10.10 -1.54
N PRO A 30 -0.12 11.05 -1.90
CA PRO A 30 -0.47 12.45 -1.98
C PRO A 30 -1.41 12.76 -3.16
N ALA A 31 -2.32 13.72 -2.97
CA ALA A 31 -3.18 14.21 -4.04
C ALA A 31 -2.36 14.88 -5.16
N GLY A 32 -2.80 14.71 -6.41
CA GLY A 32 -2.20 15.37 -7.57
C GLY A 32 -0.81 14.86 -7.97
N LYS A 33 -0.35 13.72 -7.43
CA LYS A 33 0.93 13.09 -7.79
C LYS A 33 0.72 11.67 -8.32
N ILE A 34 1.65 11.23 -9.15
CA ILE A 34 1.76 9.84 -9.58
C ILE A 34 2.60 9.09 -8.54
N THR A 35 2.08 7.98 -8.04
CA THR A 35 2.78 7.09 -7.10
C THR A 35 2.95 5.71 -7.74
N ALA A 36 4.19 5.24 -7.88
CA ALA A 36 4.49 3.94 -8.45
C ALA A 36 4.65 2.88 -7.35
N ILE A 37 4.01 1.72 -7.53
CA ILE A 37 4.16 0.54 -6.67
C ILE A 37 5.04 -0.47 -7.39
N MET A 38 6.20 -0.81 -6.81
CA MET A 38 7.22 -1.66 -7.43
C MET A 38 7.66 -2.81 -6.52
N GLY A 39 8.26 -3.84 -7.12
CA GLY A 39 8.81 -4.99 -6.39
C GLY A 39 8.74 -6.29 -7.21
N PRO A 40 9.44 -7.36 -6.77
CA PRO A 40 9.46 -8.67 -7.44
C PRO A 40 8.06 -9.28 -7.70
N SER A 41 7.97 -10.26 -8.59
CA SER A 41 6.71 -10.99 -8.81
C SER A 41 6.25 -11.70 -7.53
N GLY A 42 4.94 -11.70 -7.27
CA GLY A 42 4.35 -12.37 -6.10
C GLY A 42 4.43 -11.59 -4.77
N THR A 43 4.88 -10.34 -4.75
CA THR A 43 4.97 -9.52 -3.53
C THR A 43 3.67 -8.84 -3.10
N GLY A 44 2.54 -9.13 -3.77
CA GLY A 44 1.23 -8.59 -3.38
C GLY A 44 0.83 -7.27 -4.04
N LYS A 45 1.59 -6.72 -4.99
CA LYS A 45 1.30 -5.40 -5.62
C LYS A 45 -0.09 -5.28 -6.29
N THR A 46 -0.66 -6.39 -6.76
CA THR A 46 -1.98 -6.45 -7.41
C THR A 46 -3.10 -6.80 -6.42
N THR A 47 -2.72 -7.22 -5.22
CA THR A 47 -3.65 -7.64 -4.15
C THR A 47 -4.00 -6.45 -3.28
#